data_AF-A0A836TK69-F1
#
_entry.id   AF-A0A836TK69-F1
#
_cell.length_a   1.000
_cell.length_b   1.000
_cell.length_c   1.000
_cell.angle_alpha   90.00
_cell.angle_beta   90.00
_cell.angle_gamma   90.00
#
_symmetry.space_group_name_H-M   'P 1'
#
loop_
_entity.id
_entity.type
_entity.pdbx_description
1 polymer ?
#
loop_
_entity_poly.entity_id
_entity_poly.type
_entity_poly.pdbx_seq_one_letter_code
_entity_poly.pdbx_strand_id
1 'polypeptide(L)'
;QVTKFWVTLHIPRHYSISVVEGLFNLTHIRNPGVAFGLFASHESKYKVLFFVVTSIIAIIAILIIFHQSPENKKAVRIGLILIFSGAVGNLIDR
;
A
#
# COMPACT_ATOMS: atom_id res chain seq x y z
N GLN A 1 -0.71 9.03 -2.71
CA GLN A 1 -0.30 9.82 -1.55
C GLN A 1 -1.18 11.02 -1.28
N VAL A 2 -1.48 11.85 -2.28
CA VAL A 2 -2.41 12.98 -2.16
C VAL A 2 -3.71 12.60 -1.45
N THR A 3 -4.36 11.50 -1.85
CA THR A 3 -5.60 11.02 -1.21
C THR A 3 -5.43 10.71 0.28
N LYS A 4 -4.32 10.06 0.68
CA LYS A 4 -4.04 9.74 2.09
C LYS A 4 -3.82 11.00 2.91
N PHE A 5 -3.09 11.97 2.35
CA PHE A 5 -2.86 13.27 2.95
C PHE A 5 -4.17 14.04 3.15
N TRP A 6 -5.02 14.10 2.12
CA TRP A 6 -6.34 14.72 2.18
C TRP A 6 -7.23 14.09 3.27
N VAL A 7 -7.28 12.77 3.35
CA VAL A 7 -8.04 12.06 4.41
C VAL A 7 -7.49 12.39 5.79
N THR A 8 -6.16 12.49 5.94
CA THR A 8 -5.54 12.81 7.23
C THR A 8 -5.87 14.22 7.72
N LEU A 9 -6.03 15.17 6.79
CA LEU A 9 -6.39 16.56 7.11
C LEU A 9 -7.86 16.76 7.45
N HIS A 10 -8.77 16.03 6.78
CA HIS A 10 -10.20 16.36 6.82
C HIS A 10 -11.06 15.35 7.59
N ILE A 11 -10.59 14.11 7.78
CA ILE A 11 -11.39 13.05 8.42
C ILE A 11 -10.75 12.66 9.74
N PRO A 12 -11.44 12.79 10.89
CA PRO A 12 -10.92 12.32 12.17
C PRO A 12 -10.63 10.82 12.15
N ARG A 13 -9.66 10.39 12.96
CA ARG A 13 -9.34 8.96 13.11
C ARG A 13 -10.58 8.17 13.54
N HIS A 14 -10.76 6.99 12.95
CA HIS A 14 -11.90 6.09 13.17
C HIS A 14 -13.27 6.64 12.76
N TYR A 15 -13.30 7.81 12.11
CA TYR A 15 -14.53 8.36 11.52
C TYR A 15 -14.74 7.84 10.10
N SER A 16 -16.02 7.73 9.70
CA SER A 16 -16.45 7.27 8.37
C SER A 16 -17.44 8.25 7.76
N ILE A 17 -17.21 8.60 6.49
CA ILE A 17 -18.14 9.40 5.68
C ILE A 17 -18.79 8.47 4.67
N SER A 18 -20.12 8.42 4.63
CA SER A 18 -20.82 7.67 3.59
C SER A 18 -20.81 8.45 2.28
N VAL A 19 -20.31 7.81 1.22
CA VAL A 19 -20.25 8.40 -0.13
C VAL A 19 -21.38 7.83 -0.99
N VAL A 20 -21.64 6.53 -0.87
CA VAL A 20 -22.83 5.86 -1.40
C VAL A 20 -23.47 5.08 -0.28
N GLU A 21 -24.64 5.51 0.14
CA GLU A 21 -25.35 4.93 1.27
C GLU A 21 -25.56 3.42 1.08
N GLY A 22 -25.18 2.64 2.09
CA GLY A 22 -25.27 1.17 2.06
C GLY A 22 -24.20 0.43 1.22
N LEU A 23 -23.32 1.13 0.50
CA LEU A 23 -22.35 0.50 -0.41
C LEU A 23 -20.90 0.95 -0.18
N PHE A 24 -20.64 2.25 -0.06
CA PHE A 24 -19.28 2.80 -0.04
C PHE A 24 -19.10 3.90 1.00
N ASN A 25 -18.16 3.67 1.92
CA ASN A 25 -17.76 4.60 2.96
C ASN A 25 -16.27 4.91 2.86
N LEU A 26 -15.92 6.18 3.11
CA LEU A 26 -14.55 6.64 3.27
C LEU A 26 -14.21 6.69 4.76
N THR A 27 -13.42 5.72 5.22
CA THR A 27 -13.06 5.56 6.63
C THR A 27 -11.58 5.85 6.88
N HIS A 28 -11.28 6.69 7.88
CA HIS A 28 -9.90 6.97 8.26
C HIS A 28 -9.36 5.96 9.29
N ILE A 29 -8.74 4.89 8.80
CA ILE A 29 -8.13 3.83 9.62
C ILE A 29 -6.61 3.74 9.41
N ARG A 30 -5.88 3.23 10.40
CA ARG A 30 -4.43 2.94 10.34
C ARG A 30 -4.28 1.43 10.36
N ASN A 31 -3.50 0.87 9.45
CA ASN A 31 -3.22 -0.57 9.44
C ASN A 31 -1.80 -0.83 9.99
N PRO A 32 -1.67 -1.21 11.28
CA PRO A 32 -0.36 -1.54 11.85
C PRO A 32 0.18 -2.87 11.34
N GLY A 33 -0.67 -3.74 10.75
CA GLY A 33 -0.30 -5.02 10.14
C GLY A 33 -0.19 -4.91 8.61
N VAL A 34 -0.25 -6.05 7.92
CA VAL A 34 -0.36 -6.15 6.46
C VAL A 34 -1.82 -6.42 6.04
N ALA A 35 -2.06 -7.04 4.87
CA ALA A 35 -3.38 -7.40 4.43
C ALA A 35 -4.15 -8.18 5.52
N PHE A 36 -5.45 -7.91 5.64
CA PHE A 36 -6.34 -8.55 6.62
C PHE A 36 -5.94 -8.39 8.09
N GLY A 37 -5.11 -7.38 8.42
CA GLY A 37 -4.64 -7.18 9.79
C GLY A 37 -3.65 -8.27 10.25
N LEU A 38 -3.10 -9.06 9.33
CA LEU A 38 -2.07 -10.03 9.67
C LEU A 38 -0.89 -9.31 10.33
N PHE A 39 -0.37 -9.93 11.38
CA PHE A 39 0.65 -9.38 12.28
C PHE A 39 0.24 -8.12 13.05
N ALA A 40 -1.02 -7.65 13.02
CA ALA A 40 -1.43 -6.44 13.74
C ALA A 40 -1.12 -6.53 15.25
N SER A 41 -1.44 -7.66 15.88
CA SER A 41 -1.24 -7.90 17.32
C SER A 41 0.21 -8.25 17.73
N HIS A 42 1.14 -8.35 16.77
CA HIS A 42 2.54 -8.61 17.07
C HIS A 42 3.23 -7.28 17.41
N GLU A 43 3.34 -6.98 18.71
CA GLU A 43 4.08 -5.82 19.22
C GLU A 43 5.59 -6.09 19.27
N SER A 44 6.20 -6.29 18.11
CA SER A 44 7.66 -6.37 17.98
C SER A 44 8.21 -5.04 17.48
N LYS A 45 9.26 -4.53 18.15
CA LYS A 45 10.02 -3.35 17.70
C LYS A 45 10.57 -3.51 16.28
N TYR A 46 10.80 -4.76 15.85
CA TYR A 46 11.36 -5.08 14.53
C TYR A 46 10.31 -5.26 13.42
N LYS A 47 9.02 -5.20 13.75
CA LYS A 47 7.95 -5.44 12.77
C LYS A 47 7.92 -4.41 11.64
N VAL A 48 8.09 -3.13 11.97
CA VAL A 48 8.18 -2.06 10.96
C VAL A 48 9.39 -2.29 10.07
N LEU A 49 10.54 -2.58 10.67
CA LEU A 49 11.77 -2.88 9.93
C LEU A 49 11.59 -4.08 8.99
N PHE A 50 10.95 -5.15 9.45
CA PHE A 50 10.62 -6.31 8.62
C PHE A 50 9.79 -5.92 7.40
N PHE A 51 8.71 -5.16 7.58
CA PHE A 51 7.88 -4.71 6.45
C PHE A 51 8.60 -3.78 5.49
N VAL A 52 9.45 -2.88 6.00
CA VAL A 52 10.28 -2.00 5.18
C VAL A 52 11.24 -2.83 4.32
N VAL A 53 12.00 -3.75 4.94
CA VAL A 53 12.96 -4.61 4.23
C VAL A 53 12.26 -5.49 3.20
N THR A 54 11.17 -6.18 3.57
CA THR A 54 10.42 -7.02 2.62
C THR A 54 9.86 -6.20 1.46
N SER A 55 9.38 -4.97 1.71
CA SER A 55 8.89 -4.09 0.66
C SER A 55 10.01 -3.66 -0.30
N ILE A 56 11.19 -3.33 0.22
CA ILE A 56 12.37 -3.01 -0.60
C ILE A 56 12.76 -4.19 -1.49
N ILE A 57 12.82 -5.41 -0.92
CA ILE A 57 13.12 -6.63 -1.68
C ILE A 57 12.09 -6.84 -2.80
N ALA A 58 10.80 -6.71 -2.50
CA ALA A 58 9.74 -6.85 -3.50
C ALA A 58 9.84 -5.79 -4.61
N ILE A 59 10.13 -4.54 -4.25
CA ILE A 59 10.34 -3.44 -5.20
C ILE A 59 11.52 -3.72 -6.13
N ILE A 60 12.65 -4.18 -5.60
CA ILE A 60 13.82 -4.57 -6.41
C ILE A 60 13.46 -5.72 -7.36
N ALA A 61 12.77 -6.76 -6.86
CA ALA A 61 12.33 -7.87 -7.69
C ALA A 61 11.41 -7.42 -8.83
N ILE A 62 10.45 -6.51 -8.56
CA ILE A 62 9.57 -5.94 -9.58
C ILE A 62 10.38 -5.17 -10.64
N LEU A 63 11.37 -4.37 -10.23
CA LEU A 63 12.22 -3.64 -11.18
C LEU A 63 13.03 -4.58 -12.06
N ILE A 64 13.60 -5.65 -11.49
CA ILE A 64 14.32 -6.67 -12.24
C ILE A 64 13.39 -7.33 -13.28
N ILE A 65 12.20 -7.77 -12.87
CA ILE A 65 11.22 -8.39 -13.77
C ILE A 65 10.78 -7.40 -14.86
N PHE A 66 10.57 -6.14 -14.52
CA PHE A 66 10.21 -5.10 -15.48
C PHE A 66 11.29 -4.89 -16.56
N HIS A 67 12.56 -4.84 -16.16
CA HIS A 67 13.68 -4.68 -17.10
C HIS A 67 13.91 -5.91 -17.97
N GLN A 68 13.60 -7.11 -17.47
CA GLN A 68 13.66 -8.36 -18.24
C GLN A 68 12.42 -8.56 -19.13
N SER A 69 11.34 -7.81 -18.91
CA SER A 69 10.09 -7.98 -19.65
C SER A 69 10.18 -7.38 -21.06
N PRO A 70 9.92 -8.17 -22.11
CA PRO A 70 9.90 -7.69 -23.48
C PRO A 70 8.92 -6.52 -23.70
N GLU A 71 9.29 -5.58 -24.58
CA GLU A 71 8.48 -4.37 -24.81
C GLU A 71 7.10 -4.66 -25.41
N ASN A 72 6.97 -5.76 -26.16
CA ASN A 72 5.69 -6.20 -26.73
C ASN A 72 4.69 -6.68 -25.67
N LYS A 73 5.12 -6.99 -24.43
CA LYS A 73 4.26 -7.40 -23.32
C LYS A 73 3.75 -6.20 -22.52
N LYS A 74 3.06 -5.27 -23.18
CA LYS A 74 2.55 -4.01 -22.58
C LYS A 74 1.70 -4.25 -21.34
N ALA A 75 0.81 -5.25 -21.37
CA ALA A 75 -0.05 -5.58 -20.23
C ALA A 75 0.75 -5.96 -18.97
N VAL A 76 1.82 -6.75 -19.13
CA VAL A 76 2.71 -7.12 -18.03
C VAL A 76 3.42 -5.90 -17.47
N ARG A 77 3.98 -5.05 -18.34
CA ARG A 77 4.68 -3.82 -17.93
C ARG A 77 3.74 -2.87 -17.17
N ILE A 78 2.52 -2.67 -17.64
CA ILE A 78 1.51 -1.84 -16.96
C ILE A 78 1.16 -2.44 -15.60
N GLY A 79 0.91 -3.75 -15.53
CA GLY A 79 0.64 -4.43 -14.26
C GLY A 79 1.77 -4.26 -13.24
N LEU A 80 3.03 -4.41 -13.67
CA LEU A 80 4.20 -4.21 -12.81
C LEU A 80 4.31 -2.76 -12.33
N ILE A 81 4.04 -1.76 -13.19
CA ILE A 81 4.02 -0.35 -12.80
C ILE A 81 2.95 -0.10 -11.72
N LEU A 82 1.74 -0.63 -11.89
CA LEU A 82 0.65 -0.49 -10.91
C LEU A 82 1.03 -1.10 -9.56
N ILE A 83 1.61 -2.31 -9.55
CA ILE A 83 2.06 -2.97 -8.33
C ILE A 83 3.21 -2.18 -7.68
N PHE A 84 4.20 -1.76 -8.47
CA PHE A 84 5.34 -0.96 -8.01
C PHE A 84 4.88 0.34 -7.33
N SER A 85 4.02 1.11 -8.00
CA SER A 85 3.50 2.37 -7.44
C SER A 85 2.71 2.14 -6.15
N GLY A 86 1.93 1.06 -6.07
CA GLY A 86 1.24 0.66 -4.85
C GLY A 86 2.19 0.28 -3.71
N ALA A 87 3.25 -0.48 -4.01
CA ALA A 87 4.27 -0.89 -3.04
C ALA A 87 5.04 0.32 -2.49
N VAL A 88 5.50 1.23 -3.36
CA VAL A 88 6.19 2.47 -2.96
C VAL A 88 5.26 3.35 -2.12
N GLY A 89 4.01 3.51 -2.52
CA GLY A 89 3.02 4.29 -1.77
C GLY A 89 2.68 3.71 -0.38
N ASN A 90 2.88 2.43 -0.16
CA ASN A 90 2.75 1.83 1.18
C ASN A 90 4.04 1.90 1.97
N LEU A 91 5.20 1.80 1.31
CA LEU A 91 6.51 1.92 1.95
C LEU A 91 6.73 3.31 2.55
N ILE A 92 6.31 4.38 1.86
CA ILE A 92 6.40 5.76 2.36
C ILE A 92 5.61 5.97 3.67
N ASP A 93 4.54 5.20 3.89
CA ASP A 93 3.68 5.32 5.06
C ASP A 93 4.17 4.51 6.27
N ARG A 94 5.06 3.53 6.04
CA ARG A 94 5.58 2.63 7.07
C ARG A 94 6.62 3.31 7.94
#